data_AF-A0A9P1CQ70-F1
#
_entry.id   AF-A0A9P1CQ70-F1
#
_cell.length_a   1.000
_cell.length_b   1.000
_cell.length_c   1.000
_cell.angle_alpha   90.00
_cell.angle_beta   90.00
_cell.angle_gamma   90.00
#
_symmetry.space_group_name_H-M   'P 1'
#
loop_
_entity.id
_entity.type
_entity.pdbx_description
1 polymer ?
#
loop_
_entity_poly.entity_id
_entity_poly.type
_entity_poly.pdbx_seq_one_letter_code
_entity_poly.pdbx_strand_id
1 'polypeptide(L)'
;MNQMGILKGDRGSKGKRSAPGSIHRLQTRIMKFQNSSADERLQQVEQAELELVEVVEEDGDALRRLLNRCVAWLRPAKFCRGDAGIQGSMEDVNLWKLQHRIRRILITILRRLDLDDAVTFQRVEVAVRYLQSCLPNLEDRRSIRSIQQWKSLSKLVESAAPGSTRKSSRGHCFKGHYEPSANVRSVSSVFRVDLPVKLHCSECGLTLVSCWRFQHPRTKVESVLVPRQGHHACEKRLKRRCKWMAPDGCKLKVDHHPHLLFCIHQRLKIQCIPCGGQRVCPHGRQKTECKECKGSRICPHNRFKDRCKECLSTRRPRGPRGSRLLAVAFRR
;
A
#
# COMPACT_ATOMS: atom_id res chain seq x y z
N MET A 1 -33.59 -4.27 20.67
CA MET A 1 -33.14 -4.66 22.02
C MET A 1 -31.79 -5.38 21.93
N ASN A 2 -30.85 -4.98 22.80
CA ASN A 2 -29.52 -5.51 23.09
C ASN A 2 -28.42 -5.60 21.99
N GLN A 3 -27.60 -4.54 21.90
CA GLN A 3 -26.15 -4.64 21.58
C GLN A 3 -25.29 -3.80 22.56
N MET A 4 -25.73 -3.70 23.82
CA MET A 4 -24.94 -3.13 24.93
C MET A 4 -24.07 -4.24 25.52
N GLY A 5 -22.85 -4.41 25.01
CA GLY A 5 -21.99 -5.47 25.55
C GLY A 5 -20.68 -5.68 24.81
N ILE A 6 -19.89 -4.63 24.60
CA ILE A 6 -18.50 -4.81 24.15
C ILE A 6 -17.67 -3.82 24.96
N LEU A 7 -16.55 -4.28 25.52
CA LEU A 7 -15.72 -3.66 26.57
C LEU A 7 -16.06 -4.10 28.02
N LYS A 8 -16.25 -5.41 28.26
CA LYS A 8 -15.93 -5.97 29.59
C LYS A 8 -14.41 -6.21 29.63
N GLY A 9 -13.75 -5.65 30.64
CA GLY A 9 -12.29 -5.73 30.79
C GLY A 9 -11.84 -7.12 31.22
N ASP A 10 -11.07 -7.78 30.37
CA ASP A 10 -10.38 -9.02 30.71
C ASP A 10 -9.27 -8.76 31.73
N ARG A 11 -9.33 -9.50 32.83
CA ARG A 11 -8.31 -9.53 33.88
C ARG A 11 -7.24 -10.55 33.47
N GLY A 12 -6.14 -10.09 32.85
CA GLY A 12 -5.04 -11.02 32.56
C GLY A 12 -3.92 -10.48 31.69
N SER A 13 -3.17 -9.47 32.16
CA SER A 13 -1.73 -9.27 31.93
C SER A 13 -1.35 -7.80 32.18
N LYS A 14 -0.25 -7.59 32.90
CA LYS A 14 0.24 -6.28 33.35
C LYS A 14 0.69 -5.41 32.16
N GLY A 15 -0.24 -4.67 31.58
CA GLY A 15 0.00 -3.51 30.70
C GLY A 15 -0.81 -2.33 31.21
N LYS A 16 -0.20 -1.14 31.32
CA LYS A 16 -0.79 0.10 31.87
C LYS A 16 -2.25 0.29 31.39
N ARG A 17 -3.21 0.28 32.32
CA ARG A 17 -4.65 0.45 32.01
C ARG A 17 -4.87 1.83 31.37
N SER A 18 -5.44 1.87 30.17
CA SER A 18 -5.87 3.11 29.51
C SER A 18 -6.86 3.87 30.40
N ALA A 19 -6.75 5.20 30.47
CA ALA A 19 -7.56 6.02 31.39
C ALA A 19 -9.08 5.88 31.15
N PRO A 20 -9.92 5.68 32.19
CA PRO A 20 -11.35 5.42 32.07
C PRO A 20 -12.14 6.51 31.30
N GLY A 21 -11.64 7.75 31.31
CA GLY A 21 -12.25 8.87 30.59
C GLY A 21 -12.17 8.79 29.05
N SER A 22 -11.24 8.00 28.48
CA SER A 22 -11.07 7.90 27.02
C SER A 22 -12.11 6.99 26.36
N ILE A 23 -12.56 5.94 27.06
CA ILE A 23 -13.60 5.02 26.58
C ILE A 23 -14.96 5.72 26.57
N HIS A 24 -15.30 6.43 27.65
CA HIS A 24 -16.56 7.18 27.75
C HIS A 24 -16.67 8.23 26.64
N ARG A 25 -15.60 9.02 26.38
CA ARG A 25 -15.58 10.00 25.28
C ARG A 25 -15.83 9.37 23.91
N LEU A 26 -15.28 8.18 23.66
CA LEU A 26 -15.52 7.47 22.41
C LEU A 26 -16.99 7.03 22.29
N GLN A 27 -17.57 6.48 23.36
CA GLN A 27 -18.98 6.08 23.39
C GLN A 27 -19.93 7.28 23.16
N THR A 28 -19.67 8.42 23.80
CA THR A 28 -20.45 9.65 23.56
C THR A 28 -20.40 10.08 22.10
N ARG A 29 -19.22 10.00 21.45
CA ARG A 29 -19.06 10.35 20.03
C ARG A 29 -19.80 9.39 19.10
N ILE A 30 -19.78 8.09 19.41
CA ILE A 30 -20.53 7.08 18.65
C ILE A 30 -22.01 7.40 18.69
N MET A 31 -22.56 7.62 19.89
CA MET A 31 -23.97 7.95 20.07
C MET A 31 -24.35 9.25 19.36
N LYS A 32 -23.53 10.30 19.48
CA LYS A 32 -23.78 11.59 18.80
C LYS A 32 -23.86 11.43 17.28
N PHE A 33 -22.97 10.64 16.67
CA PHE A 33 -22.99 10.38 15.23
C PHE A 33 -24.15 9.47 14.80
N GLN A 34 -24.54 8.51 15.64
CA GLN A 34 -25.66 7.62 15.34
C GLN A 34 -27.02 8.31 15.48
N ASN A 35 -27.10 9.41 16.23
CA ASN A 35 -28.34 10.17 16.41
C ASN A 35 -28.45 11.39 15.48
N SER A 36 -27.39 11.78 14.76
CA SER A 36 -27.43 12.87 13.78
C SER A 36 -28.18 12.50 12.50
N SER A 37 -28.66 13.51 11.78
CA SER A 37 -29.37 13.35 10.50
C SER A 37 -28.44 12.85 9.39
N ALA A 38 -29.00 12.37 8.26
CA ALA A 38 -28.19 11.89 7.14
C ALA A 38 -27.28 12.99 6.56
N ASP A 39 -27.80 14.21 6.43
CA ASP A 39 -27.07 15.37 5.92
C ASP A 39 -26.00 15.85 6.90
N GLU A 40 -26.31 15.87 8.20
CA GLU A 40 -25.32 16.21 9.23
C GLU A 40 -24.15 15.22 9.25
N ARG A 41 -24.42 13.92 9.09
CA ARG A 41 -23.37 12.89 8.99
C ARG A 41 -22.52 13.09 7.75
N LEU A 42 -23.12 13.47 6.63
CA LEU A 42 -22.41 13.73 5.37
C LEU A 42 -21.48 14.93 5.53
N GLN A 43 -21.98 16.04 6.07
CA GLN A 43 -21.21 17.24 6.36
C GLN A 43 -20.04 16.96 7.31
N GLN A 44 -20.26 16.17 8.36
CA GLN A 44 -19.20 15.77 9.29
C GLN A 44 -18.06 15.01 8.59
N VAL A 45 -18.40 14.12 7.64
CA VAL A 45 -17.41 13.36 6.87
C VAL A 45 -16.71 14.25 5.85
N GLU A 46 -17.41 15.16 5.19
CA GLU A 46 -16.83 16.14 4.25
C GLU A 46 -15.83 17.06 4.93
N GLN A 47 -16.21 17.60 6.10
CA GLN A 47 -15.31 18.41 6.90
C GLN A 47 -14.06 17.64 7.31
N ALA A 48 -14.21 16.37 7.70
CA ALA A 48 -13.06 15.53 8.05
C ALA A 48 -12.14 15.22 6.85
N GLU A 49 -12.68 15.14 5.63
CA GLU A 49 -11.88 15.00 4.41
C GLU A 49 -11.09 16.28 4.10
N LEU A 50 -11.71 17.46 4.26
CA LEU A 50 -11.05 18.75 4.10
C LEU A 50 -9.92 18.92 5.13
N GLU A 51 -10.23 18.70 6.42
CA GLU A 51 -9.24 18.74 7.50
C GLU A 51 -8.04 17.83 7.20
N LEU A 52 -8.27 16.61 6.69
CA LEU A 52 -7.20 15.66 6.36
C LEU A 52 -6.28 16.14 5.22
N VAL A 53 -6.81 16.91 4.27
CA VAL A 53 -6.04 17.49 3.17
C VAL A 53 -5.18 18.64 3.67
N GLU A 54 -5.70 19.45 4.59
CA GLU A 54 -5.02 20.62 5.16
C GLU A 54 -3.95 20.25 6.21
N VAL A 55 -4.04 19.06 6.81
CA VAL A 55 -3.05 18.61 7.80
C VAL A 55 -1.66 18.46 7.16
N VAL A 56 -0.71 19.28 7.64
CA VAL A 56 0.71 19.21 7.31
C VAL A 56 1.28 17.85 7.73
N GLU A 57 2.20 17.28 6.93
CA GLU A 57 2.74 15.92 7.16
C GLU A 57 3.40 15.71 8.54
N GLU A 58 3.81 16.78 9.21
CA GLU A 58 4.48 16.77 10.51
C GLU A 58 3.52 16.92 11.71
N ASP A 59 2.24 17.32 11.50
CA ASP A 59 1.27 17.51 12.60
C ASP A 59 0.57 16.19 12.99
N GLY A 60 1.33 15.36 13.70
CA GLY A 60 0.84 14.10 14.24
C GLY A 60 -0.32 14.27 15.24
N ASP A 61 -0.40 15.41 15.95
CA ASP A 61 -1.47 15.65 16.92
C ASP A 61 -2.82 15.96 16.26
N ALA A 62 -2.83 16.70 15.15
CA ALA A 62 -4.03 16.86 14.33
C ALA A 62 -4.55 15.53 13.79
N LEU A 63 -3.65 14.68 13.26
CA LEU A 63 -4.00 13.34 12.79
C LEU A 63 -4.59 12.45 13.91
N ARG A 64 -4.03 12.51 15.13
CA ARG A 64 -4.55 11.77 16.30
C ARG A 64 -5.96 12.24 16.69
N ARG A 65 -6.20 13.55 16.71
CA ARG A 65 -7.53 14.13 17.00
C ARG A 65 -8.56 13.68 15.96
N LEU A 66 -8.19 13.73 14.68
CA LEU A 66 -9.03 13.31 13.57
C LEU A 66 -9.32 11.80 13.62
N LEU A 67 -8.32 10.97 13.92
CA LEU A 67 -8.50 9.52 14.10
C LEU A 67 -9.55 9.23 15.19
N ASN A 68 -9.37 9.81 16.37
CA ASN A 68 -10.26 9.62 17.52
C ASN A 68 -11.69 10.15 17.27
N ARG A 69 -11.88 11.04 16.29
CA ARG A 69 -13.19 11.52 15.86
C ARG A 69 -13.83 10.57 14.86
N CYS A 70 -13.13 10.28 13.77
CA CYS A 70 -13.62 9.48 12.64
C CYS A 70 -13.84 8.01 13.01
N VAL A 71 -13.10 7.49 14.00
CA VAL A 71 -13.25 6.10 14.45
C VAL A 71 -14.63 5.83 15.03
N ALA A 72 -15.22 6.83 15.69
CA ALA A 72 -16.56 6.73 16.29
C ALA A 72 -17.68 6.59 15.25
N TRP A 73 -17.40 6.98 14.01
CA TRP A 73 -18.36 6.95 12.91
C TRP A 73 -18.36 5.61 12.17
N LEU A 74 -17.34 4.78 12.41
CA LEU A 74 -17.23 3.47 11.80
C LEU A 74 -18.24 2.51 12.44
N ARG A 75 -19.06 1.89 11.61
CA ARG A 75 -19.93 0.79 12.03
C ARG A 75 -19.23 -0.55 11.76
N PRO A 76 -19.35 -1.53 12.66
CA PRO A 76 -18.96 -2.91 12.37
C PRO A 76 -19.68 -3.41 11.10
N ALA A 77 -18.99 -4.21 10.29
CA ALA A 77 -19.59 -4.77 9.09
C ALA A 77 -20.81 -5.65 9.44
N LYS A 78 -22.00 -5.27 8.99
CA LYS A 78 -23.18 -6.15 9.02
C LYS A 78 -23.08 -7.16 7.87
N PHE A 79 -23.28 -8.45 8.16
CA PHE A 79 -23.28 -9.53 7.18
C PHE A 79 -24.70 -9.81 6.74
N CYS A 80 -25.00 -9.68 5.44
CA CYS A 80 -26.18 -10.31 4.87
C CYS A 80 -25.91 -11.83 4.89
N ARG A 81 -26.50 -12.55 5.83
CA ARG A 81 -26.61 -14.01 5.73
C ARG A 81 -27.80 -14.27 4.80
N GLY A 82 -27.59 -15.03 3.74
CA GLY A 82 -28.67 -15.58 2.93
C GLY A 82 -28.93 -14.83 1.63
N ASP A 83 -29.05 -15.63 0.60
CA ASP A 83 -29.45 -15.31 -0.76
C ASP A 83 -30.92 -14.85 -0.76
N ALA A 84 -31.15 -13.58 -0.47
CA ALA A 84 -32.40 -12.89 -0.73
C ALA A 84 -32.03 -11.59 -1.46
N GLY A 85 -32.60 -11.42 -2.66
CA GLY A 85 -32.27 -10.34 -3.58
C GLY A 85 -32.14 -8.99 -2.89
N ILE A 86 -31.03 -8.30 -3.14
CA ILE A 86 -30.74 -6.99 -2.55
C ILE A 86 -31.67 -5.95 -3.19
N GLN A 87 -32.89 -5.80 -2.66
CA GLN A 87 -33.57 -4.50 -2.63
C GLN A 87 -33.03 -3.74 -1.42
N GLY A 88 -31.82 -3.21 -1.54
CA GLY A 88 -31.30 -2.27 -0.54
C GLY A 88 -32.06 -0.96 -0.65
N SER A 89 -32.60 -0.46 0.45
CA SER A 89 -33.25 0.85 0.48
C SER A 89 -32.26 1.95 0.03
N MET A 90 -32.76 3.08 -0.48
CA MET A 90 -31.89 4.23 -0.84
C MET A 90 -31.01 4.67 0.36
N GLU A 91 -31.51 4.51 1.59
CA GLU A 91 -30.79 4.79 2.83
C GLU A 91 -29.60 3.84 3.06
N ASP A 92 -29.74 2.55 2.75
CA ASP A 92 -28.67 1.55 2.86
C ASP A 92 -27.52 1.82 1.89
N VAL A 93 -27.85 2.28 0.67
CA VAL A 93 -26.86 2.66 -0.35
C VAL A 93 -26.06 3.90 0.09
N ASN A 94 -26.74 4.90 0.66
CA ASN A 94 -26.11 6.12 1.14
C ASN A 94 -25.23 5.85 2.37
N LEU A 95 -25.70 5.00 3.30
CA LEU A 95 -24.91 4.56 4.44
C LEU A 95 -23.64 3.80 4.02
N TRP A 96 -23.74 2.93 3.01
CA TRP A 96 -22.58 2.23 2.46
C TRP A 96 -21.52 3.18 1.90
N LYS A 97 -21.94 4.16 1.10
CA LYS A 97 -21.05 5.18 0.51
C LYS A 97 -20.37 5.99 1.60
N LEU A 98 -21.11 6.39 2.62
CA LEU A 98 -20.58 7.10 3.78
C LEU A 98 -19.52 6.27 4.54
N GLN A 99 -19.82 5.00 4.83
CA GLN A 99 -18.88 4.10 5.49
C GLN A 99 -17.63 3.82 4.62
N HIS A 100 -17.74 3.84 3.28
CA HIS A 100 -16.58 3.78 2.39
C HIS A 100 -15.66 4.98 2.57
N ARG A 101 -16.20 6.20 2.62
CA ARG A 101 -15.44 7.44 2.86
C ARG A 101 -14.74 7.42 4.21
N ILE A 102 -15.47 7.09 5.28
CA ILE A 102 -14.92 6.98 6.66
C ILE A 102 -13.73 6.02 6.68
N ARG A 103 -13.83 4.85 6.04
CA ARG A 103 -12.71 3.89 5.99
C ARG A 103 -11.51 4.41 5.21
N ARG A 104 -11.70 5.20 4.14
CA ARG A 104 -10.58 5.84 3.43
C ARG A 104 -9.84 6.84 4.31
N ILE A 105 -10.59 7.66 5.06
CA ILE A 105 -10.04 8.63 6.02
C ILE A 105 -9.18 7.89 7.06
N LEU A 106 -9.75 6.88 7.71
CA LEU A 106 -9.05 6.08 8.73
C LEU A 106 -7.79 5.39 8.20
N ILE A 107 -7.84 4.76 7.01
CA ILE A 107 -6.66 4.16 6.36
C ILE A 107 -5.57 5.20 6.11
N THR A 108 -5.96 6.39 5.66
CA THR A 108 -5.00 7.45 5.31
C THR A 108 -4.32 8.00 6.56
N ILE A 109 -5.08 8.24 7.63
CA ILE A 109 -4.54 8.70 8.91
C ILE A 109 -3.59 7.66 9.51
N LEU A 110 -4.00 6.38 9.59
CA LEU A 110 -3.17 5.31 10.16
C LEU A 110 -1.88 5.05 9.38
N ARG A 111 -1.83 5.40 8.09
CA ARG A 111 -0.59 5.33 7.28
C ARG A 111 0.39 6.46 7.57
N ARG A 112 -0.11 7.62 8.01
CA ARG A 112 0.69 8.81 8.31
C ARG A 112 1.14 8.85 9.78
N LEU A 113 0.37 8.24 10.68
CA LEU A 113 0.74 8.14 12.09
C LEU A 113 1.89 7.17 12.32
N ASP A 114 2.86 7.60 13.13
CA ASP A 114 3.89 6.71 13.65
C ASP A 114 3.39 5.98 14.90
N LEU A 115 2.88 4.77 14.71
CA LEU A 115 2.36 3.93 15.80
C LEU A 115 3.47 3.12 16.51
N ASP A 116 4.73 3.22 16.05
CA ASP A 116 5.88 2.65 16.78
C ASP A 116 6.28 3.54 17.98
N ASP A 117 5.98 4.83 17.91
CA ASP A 117 6.18 5.75 19.03
C ASP A 117 5.18 5.46 20.16
N ALA A 118 5.69 5.08 21.33
CA ALA A 118 4.89 4.65 22.47
C ALA A 118 3.94 5.76 22.99
N VAL A 119 4.36 7.03 22.90
CA VAL A 119 3.54 8.18 23.32
C VAL A 119 2.38 8.40 22.35
N THR A 120 2.65 8.32 21.05
CA THR A 120 1.64 8.35 19.98
C THR A 120 0.64 7.24 20.15
N PHE A 121 1.11 6.00 20.35
CA PHE A 121 0.25 4.83 20.48
C PHE A 121 -0.67 4.92 21.70
N GLN A 122 -0.15 5.30 22.87
CA GLN A 122 -0.97 5.48 24.08
C GLN A 122 -2.13 6.47 23.87
N ARG A 123 -1.92 7.53 23.08
CA ARG A 123 -2.96 8.53 22.78
C ARG A 123 -4.07 8.04 21.83
N VAL A 124 -3.82 6.98 21.07
CA VAL A 124 -4.78 6.41 20.10
C VAL A 124 -5.19 4.97 20.44
N GLU A 125 -4.67 4.41 21.52
CA GLU A 125 -4.85 3.02 21.94
C GLU A 125 -6.32 2.60 22.00
N VAL A 126 -7.18 3.43 22.59
CA VAL A 126 -8.63 3.17 22.70
C VAL A 126 -9.29 3.12 21.32
N ALA A 127 -8.92 4.03 20.42
CA ALA A 127 -9.42 4.03 19.04
C ALA A 127 -8.94 2.81 18.25
N VAL A 128 -7.67 2.42 18.40
CA VAL A 128 -7.09 1.24 17.76
C VAL A 128 -7.77 -0.04 18.26
N ARG A 129 -8.02 -0.18 19.57
CA ARG A 129 -8.77 -1.32 20.13
C ARG A 129 -10.21 -1.36 19.65
N TYR A 130 -10.89 -0.21 19.56
CA TYR A 130 -12.24 -0.17 19.00
C TYR A 130 -12.24 -0.57 17.51
N LEU A 131 -11.24 -0.15 16.73
CA LEU A 131 -11.06 -0.62 15.35
C LEU A 131 -10.88 -2.13 15.29
N GLN A 132 -10.07 -2.72 16.18
CA GLN A 132 -9.93 -4.18 16.31
C GLN A 132 -11.28 -4.86 16.55
N SER A 133 -12.10 -4.33 17.44
CA SER A 133 -13.44 -4.88 17.71
C SER A 133 -14.40 -4.75 16.52
N CYS A 134 -14.20 -3.77 15.64
CA CYS A 134 -15.00 -3.58 14.44
C CYS A 134 -14.56 -4.46 13.27
N LEU A 135 -13.40 -5.11 13.35
CA LEU A 135 -12.84 -5.93 12.28
C LEU A 135 -13.44 -7.35 12.32
N PRO A 136 -14.07 -7.81 11.23
CA PRO A 136 -14.62 -9.16 11.18
C PRO A 136 -13.52 -10.22 11.02
N ASN A 137 -13.79 -11.48 11.37
CA ASN A 137 -12.95 -12.60 10.93
C ASN A 137 -13.01 -12.68 9.38
N LEU A 138 -11.93 -12.29 8.71
CA LEU A 138 -11.84 -12.11 7.25
C LEU A 138 -11.53 -13.41 6.49
N GLU A 139 -11.27 -14.52 7.17
CA GLU A 139 -10.75 -15.76 6.57
C GLU A 139 -11.79 -16.51 5.73
N ASP A 140 -13.09 -16.32 5.99
CA ASP A 140 -14.15 -17.19 5.45
C ASP A 140 -15.08 -16.54 4.40
N ARG A 141 -14.71 -15.39 3.81
CA ARG A 141 -15.73 -14.43 3.30
C ARG A 141 -15.44 -13.91 1.90
N ARG A 142 -16.00 -14.59 0.89
CA ARG A 142 -15.79 -14.29 -0.55
C ARG A 142 -16.55 -13.07 -1.11
N SER A 143 -17.47 -12.44 -0.37
CA SER A 143 -18.36 -11.41 -0.94
C SER A 143 -18.59 -10.19 -0.03
N ILE A 144 -17.61 -9.28 0.04
CA ILE A 144 -17.86 -7.92 0.56
C ILE A 144 -17.33 -6.94 -0.49
N ARG A 145 -18.19 -6.08 -1.07
CA ARG A 145 -17.81 -5.05 -2.07
C ARG A 145 -16.69 -4.10 -1.59
N SER A 146 -16.33 -4.15 -0.32
CA SER A 146 -15.34 -3.30 0.34
C SER A 146 -14.30 -4.07 1.16
N ILE A 147 -14.13 -5.36 0.86
CA ILE A 147 -13.16 -6.25 1.51
C ILE A 147 -11.72 -5.72 1.48
N GLN A 148 -11.35 -4.97 0.43
CA GLN A 148 -10.01 -4.39 0.29
C GLN A 148 -9.71 -3.30 1.34
N GLN A 149 -10.70 -2.46 1.67
CA GLN A 149 -10.55 -1.44 2.72
C GLN A 149 -10.46 -2.10 4.10
N TRP A 150 -11.31 -3.09 4.36
CA TRP A 150 -11.28 -3.85 5.62
C TRP A 150 -9.96 -4.61 5.80
N LYS A 151 -9.46 -5.29 4.77
CA LYS A 151 -8.12 -5.93 4.79
C LYS A 151 -6.99 -4.91 5.02
N SER A 152 -7.10 -3.73 4.43
CA SER A 152 -6.10 -2.66 4.62
C SER A 152 -6.12 -2.11 6.05
N LEU A 153 -7.31 -1.90 6.63
CA LEU A 153 -7.46 -1.50 8.03
C LEU A 153 -6.94 -2.58 8.99
N SER A 154 -7.33 -3.85 8.77
CA SER A 154 -6.88 -5.00 9.57
C SER A 154 -5.36 -5.04 9.66
N LYS A 155 -4.69 -4.98 8.51
CA LYS A 155 -3.22 -5.00 8.44
C LYS A 155 -2.55 -3.84 9.20
N LEU A 156 -3.11 -2.63 9.08
CA LEU A 156 -2.54 -1.44 9.76
C LEU A 156 -2.71 -1.53 11.28
N VAL A 157 -3.87 -2.01 11.72
CA VAL A 157 -4.24 -2.13 13.13
C VAL A 157 -3.54 -3.31 13.81
N GLU A 158 -3.40 -4.45 13.14
CA GLU A 158 -2.60 -5.61 13.60
C GLU A 158 -1.13 -5.23 13.76
N SER A 159 -0.58 -4.45 12.81
CA SER A 159 0.80 -3.98 12.88
C SER A 159 1.07 -2.97 14.00
N ALA A 160 0.02 -2.44 14.64
CA ALA A 160 0.11 -1.48 15.72
C ALA A 160 0.06 -2.13 17.13
N ALA A 161 -0.14 -3.44 17.25
CA ALA A 161 -0.20 -4.10 18.55
C ALA A 161 1.17 -4.15 19.24
N PRO A 162 1.28 -3.88 20.55
CA PRO A 162 2.55 -3.93 21.28
C PRO A 162 3.13 -5.35 21.24
N GLY A 163 4.36 -5.48 20.73
CA GLY A 163 5.03 -6.77 20.48
C GLY A 163 5.01 -7.22 19.00
N SER A 164 4.17 -6.61 18.16
CA SER A 164 4.30 -6.72 16.71
C SER A 164 5.44 -5.82 16.26
N THR A 165 6.61 -6.38 15.98
CA THR A 165 7.60 -5.69 15.15
C THR A 165 6.86 -5.25 13.88
N ARG A 166 6.76 -3.93 13.65
CA ARG A 166 6.26 -3.40 12.39
C ARG A 166 7.19 -3.97 11.32
N LYS A 167 6.80 -5.08 10.68
CA LYS A 167 7.51 -5.62 9.53
C LYS A 167 7.34 -4.56 8.47
N SER A 168 8.30 -3.64 8.41
CA SER A 168 8.39 -2.62 7.39
C SER A 168 8.06 -3.29 6.07
N SER A 169 7.00 -2.79 5.43
CA SER A 169 6.63 -3.24 4.08
C SER A 169 7.66 -2.80 3.03
N ARG A 170 8.72 -2.10 3.46
CA ARG A 170 9.87 -1.64 2.68
C ARG A 170 11.13 -2.40 3.13
N GLY A 171 12.02 -2.72 2.20
CA GLY A 171 13.36 -3.15 2.58
C GLY A 171 14.03 -2.07 3.41
N HIS A 172 14.78 -2.47 4.44
CA HIS A 172 15.48 -1.55 5.33
C HIS A 172 16.98 -1.71 5.12
N CYS A 173 17.72 -0.59 5.15
CA CYS A 173 19.17 -0.60 5.15
C CYS A 173 19.64 -0.31 6.59
N PHE A 174 19.99 -1.34 7.36
CA PHE A 174 20.48 -1.18 8.74
C PHE A 174 22.00 -1.27 8.76
N LYS A 175 22.69 -0.23 9.25
CA LYS A 175 24.16 -0.16 9.31
C LYS A 175 24.87 -0.52 8.00
N GLY A 176 24.30 -0.12 6.85
CA GLY A 176 24.87 -0.44 5.53
C GLY A 176 24.58 -1.84 5.00
N HIS A 177 23.76 -2.64 5.70
CA HIS A 177 23.29 -3.95 5.22
C HIS A 177 21.85 -3.86 4.70
N TYR A 178 21.62 -4.39 3.51
CA TYR A 178 20.31 -4.46 2.88
C TYR A 178 19.53 -5.69 3.35
N GLU A 179 18.32 -5.43 3.85
CA GLU A 179 17.34 -6.47 4.19
C GLU A 179 16.02 -6.20 3.42
N PRO A 180 15.57 -7.10 2.52
CA PRO A 180 14.32 -6.96 1.81
C PRO A 180 13.09 -7.04 2.74
N SER A 181 11.97 -6.49 2.27
CA SER A 181 10.69 -6.62 2.98
C SER A 181 10.28 -8.09 3.17
N ALA A 182 9.46 -8.37 4.19
CA ALA A 182 8.94 -9.72 4.44
C ALA A 182 8.26 -10.34 3.21
N ASN A 183 7.55 -9.54 2.41
CA ASN A 183 6.92 -10.01 1.17
C ASN A 183 7.95 -10.47 0.13
N VAL A 184 9.05 -9.73 -0.03
CA VAL A 184 10.12 -10.12 -0.96
C VAL A 184 10.83 -11.38 -0.47
N ARG A 185 11.06 -11.51 0.84
CA ARG A 185 11.66 -12.70 1.46
C ARG A 185 10.78 -13.95 1.33
N SER A 186 9.45 -13.79 1.29
CA SER A 186 8.52 -14.91 1.12
C SER A 186 8.47 -15.47 -0.32
N VAL A 187 9.14 -14.84 -1.28
CA VAL A 187 9.17 -15.32 -2.67
C VAL A 187 10.14 -16.50 -2.76
N SER A 188 9.69 -17.66 -3.25
CA SER A 188 10.51 -18.88 -3.34
C SER A 188 11.80 -18.73 -4.15
N SER A 189 11.81 -17.81 -5.11
CA SER A 189 12.97 -17.51 -5.97
C SER A 189 13.95 -16.50 -5.35
N VAL A 190 13.68 -16.06 -4.12
CA VAL A 190 14.51 -15.13 -3.35
C VAL A 190 15.11 -15.89 -2.18
N PHE A 191 16.43 -15.81 -2.04
CA PHE A 191 17.17 -16.51 -0.99
C PHE A 191 18.36 -15.68 -0.52
N ARG A 192 18.91 -16.06 0.64
CA ARG A 192 20.09 -15.45 1.23
C ARG A 192 21.31 -16.33 0.95
N VAL A 193 22.45 -15.70 0.68
CA VAL A 193 23.75 -16.36 0.49
C VAL A 193 24.77 -15.66 1.38
N ASP A 194 25.65 -16.44 2.02
CA ASP A 194 26.66 -15.93 2.95
C ASP A 194 27.88 -15.28 2.27
N LEU A 195 27.78 -15.02 0.96
CA LEU A 195 28.75 -14.26 0.18
C LEU A 195 28.20 -12.84 -0.10
N PRO A 196 28.50 -11.86 0.76
CA PRO A 196 28.01 -10.49 0.62
C PRO A 196 28.59 -9.81 -0.63
N VAL A 197 27.73 -9.08 -1.35
CA VAL A 197 28.16 -8.22 -2.46
C VAL A 197 28.09 -6.76 -2.03
N LYS A 198 29.21 -6.05 -2.14
CA LYS A 198 29.29 -4.61 -1.85
C LYS A 198 28.84 -3.82 -3.08
N LEU A 199 27.72 -3.14 -2.92
CA LEU A 199 27.10 -2.26 -3.91
C LEU A 199 27.49 -0.81 -3.63
N HIS A 200 27.50 0.01 -4.67
CA HIS A 200 27.75 1.45 -4.56
C HIS A 200 26.66 2.24 -5.29
N CYS A 201 26.39 3.45 -4.81
CA CYS A 201 25.44 4.34 -5.45
C CYS A 201 26.03 4.92 -6.76
N SER A 202 25.21 5.05 -7.80
CA SER A 202 25.63 5.62 -9.08
C SER A 202 25.87 7.13 -9.06
N GLU A 203 25.54 7.81 -7.95
CA GLU A 203 25.52 9.27 -7.86
C GLU A 203 26.28 9.81 -6.65
N CYS A 204 26.76 8.95 -5.75
CA CYS A 204 27.55 9.32 -4.58
C CYS A 204 28.39 8.13 -4.07
N GLY A 205 29.30 8.37 -3.12
CA GLY A 205 30.17 7.33 -2.54
C GLY A 205 29.50 6.39 -1.54
N LEU A 206 28.18 6.44 -1.35
CA LEU A 206 27.49 5.58 -0.38
C LEU A 206 27.52 4.11 -0.83
N THR A 207 27.87 3.23 0.11
CA THR A 207 27.96 1.79 -0.14
C THR A 207 26.89 1.02 0.64
N LEU A 208 26.48 -0.12 0.09
CA LEU A 208 25.45 -0.99 0.64
C LEU A 208 25.86 -2.44 0.43
N VAL A 209 25.73 -3.28 1.45
CA VAL A 209 26.02 -4.71 1.35
C VAL A 209 24.73 -5.49 1.16
N SER A 210 24.69 -6.37 0.16
CA SER A 210 23.55 -7.27 -0.08
C SER A 210 23.98 -8.73 -0.05
N CYS A 211 23.33 -9.51 0.80
CA CYS A 211 23.45 -10.98 0.87
C CYS A 211 22.26 -11.68 0.17
N TRP A 212 21.37 -10.90 -0.45
CA TRP A 212 20.12 -11.41 -1.00
C TRP A 212 20.22 -11.62 -2.50
N ARG A 213 19.80 -12.80 -2.95
CA ARG A 213 19.80 -13.20 -4.36
C ARG A 213 18.39 -13.45 -4.85
N PHE A 214 18.19 -13.24 -6.14
CA PHE A 214 17.01 -13.66 -6.88
C PHE A 214 17.46 -14.52 -8.05
N GLN A 215 16.94 -15.75 -8.14
CA GLN A 215 17.16 -16.63 -9.27
C GLN A 215 15.92 -16.65 -10.16
N HIS A 216 16.07 -16.30 -11.44
CA HIS A 216 14.94 -16.29 -12.35
C HIS A 216 14.41 -17.73 -12.58
N PRO A 217 13.12 -18.03 -12.36
CA PRO A 217 12.60 -19.40 -12.41
C PRO A 217 12.85 -20.13 -13.74
N ARG A 218 12.71 -19.40 -14.86
CA ARG A 218 12.93 -19.91 -16.22
C ARG A 218 14.41 -19.93 -16.66
N THR A 219 15.12 -18.80 -16.60
CA THR A 219 16.48 -18.69 -17.14
C THR A 219 17.56 -19.16 -16.17
N LYS A 220 17.22 -19.42 -14.90
CA LYS A 220 18.15 -19.76 -13.80
C LYS A 220 19.25 -18.74 -13.53
N VAL A 221 19.20 -17.59 -14.21
CA VAL A 221 20.13 -16.48 -13.99
C VAL A 221 19.93 -15.94 -12.58
N GLU A 222 21.01 -15.92 -11.82
CA GLU A 222 21.07 -15.30 -10.51
C GLU A 222 21.37 -13.81 -10.61
N SER A 223 20.80 -13.05 -9.69
CA SER A 223 21.00 -11.61 -9.60
C SER A 223 20.99 -11.17 -8.15
N VAL A 224 21.82 -10.20 -7.83
CA VAL A 224 21.87 -9.58 -6.50
C VAL A 224 20.65 -8.67 -6.34
N LEU A 225 19.90 -8.86 -5.26
CA LEU A 225 18.76 -8.01 -4.95
C LEU A 225 19.22 -6.66 -4.41
N VAL A 226 18.58 -5.61 -4.91
CA VAL A 226 18.86 -4.22 -4.54
C VAL A 226 17.57 -3.46 -4.22
N PRO A 227 17.60 -2.49 -3.29
CA PRO A 227 16.42 -1.72 -2.95
C PRO A 227 16.00 -0.81 -4.11
N ARG A 228 14.73 -0.88 -4.49
CA ARG A 228 14.13 -0.10 -5.59
C ARG A 228 14.18 1.42 -5.36
N GLN A 229 14.19 1.85 -4.09
CA GLN A 229 14.00 3.26 -3.73
C GLN A 229 15.29 4.08 -3.73
N GLY A 230 16.45 3.46 -3.95
CA GLY A 230 17.73 4.16 -3.73
C GLY A 230 17.95 4.44 -2.25
N HIS A 231 18.57 5.58 -1.92
CA HIS A 231 18.74 6.04 -0.53
C HIS A 231 18.38 7.52 -0.37
N HIS A 232 17.97 7.89 0.84
CA HIS A 232 17.38 9.19 1.16
C HIS A 232 18.27 10.39 0.79
N ALA A 233 19.58 10.30 1.04
CA ALA A 233 20.51 11.40 0.74
C ALA A 233 20.53 11.77 -0.77
N CYS A 234 20.47 10.79 -1.67
CA CYS A 234 20.40 11.07 -3.11
C CYS A 234 19.00 11.50 -3.55
N GLU A 235 17.96 10.95 -2.94
CA GLU A 235 16.58 11.37 -3.22
C GLU A 235 16.38 12.87 -2.92
N LYS A 236 16.86 13.34 -1.77
CA LYS A 236 16.80 14.76 -1.37
C LYS A 236 17.61 15.66 -2.30
N ARG A 237 18.82 15.25 -2.68
CA ARG A 237 19.73 16.05 -3.52
C ARG A 237 19.33 16.10 -5.00
N LEU A 238 18.88 14.97 -5.56
CA LEU A 238 18.65 14.82 -7.00
C LEU A 238 17.18 14.97 -7.40
N LYS A 239 16.25 14.97 -6.43
CA LYS A 239 14.79 14.88 -6.67
C LYS A 239 14.38 13.69 -7.55
N ARG A 240 15.22 12.64 -7.59
CA ARG A 240 14.99 11.36 -8.29
C ARG A 240 15.69 10.23 -7.55
N ARG A 241 15.27 9.00 -7.82
CA ARG A 241 15.87 7.78 -7.25
C ARG A 241 17.23 7.51 -7.89
N CYS A 242 18.24 7.27 -7.06
CA CYS A 242 19.54 6.78 -7.53
C CYS A 242 19.47 5.29 -7.89
N LYS A 243 20.45 4.83 -8.69
CA LYS A 243 20.62 3.43 -9.02
C LYS A 243 21.75 2.84 -8.17
N TRP A 244 21.63 1.56 -7.86
CA TRP A 244 22.71 0.78 -7.28
C TRP A 244 23.52 0.14 -8.39
N MET A 245 24.83 0.09 -8.18
CA MET A 245 25.80 -0.56 -9.07
C MET A 245 26.54 -1.62 -8.27
N ALA A 246 26.87 -2.71 -8.94
CA ALA A 246 27.68 -3.79 -8.38
C ALA A 246 29.06 -3.78 -9.05
N PRO A 247 30.05 -4.45 -8.45
CA PRO A 247 31.29 -4.77 -9.15
C PRO A 247 31.01 -5.57 -10.44
N ASP A 248 31.97 -5.55 -11.37
CA ASP A 248 31.83 -6.10 -12.70
C ASP A 248 31.34 -7.57 -12.69
N GLY A 249 30.48 -7.91 -13.66
CA GLY A 249 29.91 -9.26 -13.83
C GLY A 249 28.66 -9.57 -13.00
N CYS A 250 28.34 -8.80 -11.96
CA CYS A 250 27.17 -9.04 -11.12
C CYS A 250 25.88 -8.46 -11.73
N LYS A 251 24.89 -9.32 -12.04
CA LYS A 251 23.55 -8.88 -12.46
C LYS A 251 22.76 -8.37 -11.27
N LEU A 252 22.11 -7.22 -11.42
CA LEU A 252 21.27 -6.61 -10.39
C LEU A 252 19.79 -6.80 -10.66
N LYS A 253 19.02 -7.04 -9.59
CA LYS A 253 17.56 -7.11 -9.64
C LYS A 253 16.95 -6.22 -8.55
N VAL A 254 16.04 -5.33 -8.94
CA VAL A 254 15.31 -4.49 -7.98
C VAL A 254 14.27 -5.31 -7.21
N ASP A 255 14.10 -5.00 -5.93
CA ASP A 255 13.19 -5.67 -4.99
C ASP A 255 11.70 -5.33 -5.16
N HIS A 256 11.24 -5.24 -6.41
CA HIS A 256 9.85 -4.97 -6.71
C HIS A 256 9.01 -6.25 -6.63
N HIS A 257 8.42 -6.55 -5.46
CA HIS A 257 7.66 -7.78 -5.18
C HIS A 257 6.76 -8.28 -6.33
N PRO A 258 5.89 -7.46 -6.98
CA PRO A 258 5.06 -7.93 -8.10
C PRO A 258 5.84 -8.45 -9.32
N HIS A 259 7.10 -8.03 -9.49
CA HIS A 259 8.00 -8.47 -10.57
C HIS A 259 8.93 -9.62 -10.16
N LEU A 260 8.82 -10.11 -8.91
CA LEU A 260 9.53 -11.28 -8.41
C LEU A 260 8.61 -12.50 -8.33
N LEU A 261 7.30 -12.31 -8.41
CA LEU A 261 6.32 -13.40 -8.37
C LEU A 261 6.10 -14.04 -9.75
N PHE A 262 6.39 -15.32 -9.84
CA PHE A 262 6.10 -16.18 -11.00
C PHE A 262 5.02 -17.19 -10.63
N CYS A 263 4.20 -17.56 -11.61
CA CYS A 263 3.24 -18.65 -11.48
C CYS A 263 3.84 -19.99 -11.90
N ILE A 264 3.08 -21.07 -11.75
CA ILE A 264 3.45 -22.43 -12.21
C ILE A 264 3.81 -22.48 -13.71
N HIS A 265 3.22 -21.61 -14.52
CA HIS A 265 3.53 -21.47 -15.95
C HIS A 265 4.87 -20.74 -16.22
N GLN A 266 5.67 -20.46 -15.18
CA GLN A 266 6.92 -19.71 -15.23
C GLN A 266 6.81 -18.31 -15.88
N ARG A 267 5.59 -17.75 -15.89
CA ARG A 267 5.30 -16.37 -16.31
C ARG A 267 5.13 -15.51 -15.07
N LEU A 268 5.44 -14.22 -15.18
CA LEU A 268 5.12 -13.26 -14.12
C LEU A 268 3.64 -13.36 -13.76
N LYS A 269 3.33 -13.54 -12.48
CA LYS A 269 1.95 -13.77 -12.00
C LYS A 269 1.00 -12.64 -12.43
N ILE A 270 1.51 -11.40 -12.44
CA ILE A 270 0.76 -10.22 -12.88
C ILE A 270 0.42 -10.21 -14.38
N GLN A 271 1.15 -10.97 -15.22
CA GLN A 271 0.99 -11.00 -16.68
C GLN A 271 0.44 -12.34 -17.18
N CYS A 272 0.28 -13.35 -16.33
CA CYS A 272 -0.10 -14.68 -16.79
C CYS A 272 -1.60 -14.73 -17.13
N ILE A 273 -1.94 -14.95 -18.41
CA ILE A 273 -3.31 -15.04 -18.91
C ILE A 273 -4.08 -16.22 -18.28
N PRO A 274 -3.55 -17.46 -18.26
CA PRO A 274 -4.22 -18.58 -17.58
C PRO A 274 -4.53 -18.31 -16.10
N CYS A 275 -3.70 -17.52 -15.43
CA CYS A 275 -3.90 -17.18 -14.01
C CYS A 275 -4.78 -15.95 -13.79
N GLY A 276 -5.33 -15.33 -14.85
CA GLY A 276 -6.07 -14.08 -14.73
C GLY A 276 -5.25 -12.95 -14.10
N GLY A 277 -3.96 -12.86 -14.43
CA GLY A 277 -3.02 -11.92 -13.82
C GLY A 277 -3.52 -10.46 -13.84
N GLN A 278 -3.08 -9.63 -12.88
CA GLN A 278 -3.58 -8.26 -12.70
C GLN A 278 -3.52 -7.37 -13.96
N ARG A 279 -2.56 -7.63 -14.87
CA ARG A 279 -2.42 -6.92 -16.15
C ARG A 279 -3.22 -7.52 -17.29
N VAL A 280 -3.96 -8.60 -17.06
CA VAL A 280 -4.88 -9.23 -18.02
C VAL A 280 -6.24 -8.53 -17.90
N CYS A 281 -6.86 -8.21 -19.03
CA CYS A 281 -8.21 -7.64 -19.09
C CYS A 281 -9.27 -8.76 -19.11
N PRO A 282 -10.56 -8.43 -18.91
CA PRO A 282 -11.66 -9.40 -18.99
C PRO A 282 -11.71 -10.15 -20.33
N HIS A 283 -11.22 -9.54 -21.41
CA HIS A 283 -11.13 -10.13 -22.75
C HIS A 283 -9.96 -11.13 -22.92
N GLY A 284 -9.29 -11.53 -21.84
CA GLY A 284 -8.18 -12.50 -21.88
C GLY A 284 -6.87 -11.99 -22.51
N ARG A 285 -6.75 -10.68 -22.75
CA ARG A 285 -5.56 -10.05 -23.35
C ARG A 285 -4.80 -9.22 -22.32
N GLN A 286 -3.54 -8.88 -22.59
CA GLN A 286 -2.86 -7.86 -21.76
C GLN A 286 -3.59 -6.52 -21.90
N LYS A 287 -3.88 -5.84 -20.78
CA LYS A 287 -4.54 -4.52 -20.73
C LYS A 287 -3.86 -3.49 -21.64
N THR A 288 -2.54 -3.56 -21.78
CA THR A 288 -1.77 -2.65 -22.65
C THR A 288 -1.98 -2.90 -24.14
N GLU A 289 -2.43 -4.09 -24.51
CA GLU A 289 -2.54 -4.59 -25.90
C GLU A 289 -3.99 -4.85 -26.32
N CYS A 290 -4.94 -4.75 -25.39
CA CYS A 290 -6.34 -4.98 -25.69
C CYS A 290 -6.93 -3.79 -26.46
N LYS A 291 -7.37 -4.03 -27.69
CA LYS A 291 -8.06 -3.05 -28.55
C LYS A 291 -9.37 -2.55 -27.95
N GLU A 292 -10.19 -3.48 -27.43
CA GLU A 292 -11.47 -3.16 -26.79
C GLU A 292 -11.28 -2.28 -25.54
N CYS A 293 -10.20 -2.48 -24.77
CA CYS A 293 -9.85 -1.62 -23.64
C CYS A 293 -9.10 -0.34 -24.04
N LYS A 294 -8.87 -0.09 -25.33
CA LYS A 294 -8.00 0.99 -25.84
C LYS A 294 -6.66 1.03 -25.09
N GLY A 295 -6.01 -0.14 -24.99
CA GLY A 295 -4.77 -0.32 -24.25
C GLY A 295 -3.68 0.67 -24.66
N SER A 296 -2.74 0.97 -23.77
CA SER A 296 -1.75 2.04 -23.98
C SER A 296 -0.85 1.87 -25.22
N ARG A 297 -0.71 0.65 -25.76
CA ARG A 297 -0.01 0.36 -27.03
C ARG A 297 -0.90 0.52 -28.26
N ILE A 298 -2.21 0.69 -28.11
CA ILE A 298 -3.16 0.92 -29.19
C ILE A 298 -3.22 2.43 -29.48
N CYS A 299 -3.11 2.80 -30.75
CA CYS A 299 -3.26 4.19 -31.19
C CYS A 299 -4.74 4.53 -31.45
N PRO A 300 -5.09 5.82 -31.65
CA PRO A 300 -6.46 6.21 -32.03
C PRO A 300 -6.98 5.48 -33.27
N HIS A 301 -6.09 5.10 -34.19
CA HIS A 301 -6.41 4.33 -35.41
C HIS A 301 -6.60 2.82 -35.16
N ASN A 302 -6.77 2.40 -33.90
CA ASN A 302 -6.99 1.00 -33.51
C ASN A 302 -5.90 0.00 -33.96
N ARG A 303 -4.69 0.50 -34.20
CA ARG A 303 -3.48 -0.26 -34.55
C ARG A 303 -2.48 -0.19 -33.41
N PHE A 304 -1.52 -1.12 -33.38
CA PHE A 304 -0.40 -1.00 -32.47
C PHE A 304 0.45 0.22 -32.84
N LYS A 305 0.79 1.05 -31.84
CA LYS A 305 1.52 2.32 -31.95
C LYS A 305 2.86 2.21 -32.67
N ASP A 306 3.50 1.05 -32.61
CA ASP A 306 4.76 0.65 -33.24
C ASP A 306 4.58 0.07 -34.65
N ARG A 307 3.34 -0.25 -35.05
CA ARG A 307 2.99 -0.78 -36.38
C ARG A 307 2.08 0.14 -37.20
N CYS A 308 1.67 1.28 -36.63
CA CYS A 308 0.78 2.23 -37.28
C CYS A 308 1.60 3.20 -38.14
N LYS A 309 1.46 3.13 -39.47
CA LYS A 309 2.18 3.99 -40.42
C LYS A 309 2.05 5.48 -40.09
N GLU A 310 0.83 5.95 -39.81
CA GLU A 310 0.55 7.35 -39.44
C GLU A 310 1.21 7.75 -38.10
N CYS A 311 1.33 6.83 -37.14
CA CYS A 311 2.05 7.09 -35.90
C CYS A 311 3.57 6.97 -36.03
N LEU A 312 4.08 6.33 -37.09
CA LEU A 312 5.51 6.21 -37.34
C LEU A 312 6.03 7.43 -38.10
N SER A 313 5.25 7.94 -39.07
CA SER A 313 5.58 9.16 -39.82
C SER A 313 5.65 10.42 -38.95
N THR A 314 4.90 10.44 -37.85
CA THR A 314 4.80 11.58 -36.91
C THR A 314 5.74 11.48 -35.70
N ARG A 315 6.47 10.37 -35.54
CA ARG A 315 7.43 10.22 -34.43
C ARG A 315 8.75 10.86 -34.77
N ARG A 316 9.18 11.84 -33.95
CA ARG A 316 10.60 12.24 -33.93
C ARG A 316 11.48 11.01 -33.62
N PRO A 317 12.60 10.80 -34.32
CA PRO A 317 13.51 9.70 -34.03
C PRO A 317 13.94 9.78 -32.56
N ARG A 318 13.79 8.67 -31.84
CA ARG A 318 14.33 8.57 -30.47
C ARG A 318 15.84 8.52 -30.61
N GLY A 319 16.52 9.55 -30.12
CA GLY A 319 17.99 9.57 -30.05
C GLY A 319 18.54 8.31 -29.35
N PRO A 320 19.79 7.92 -29.65
CA PRO A 320 20.37 6.70 -29.12
C PRO A 320 20.33 6.70 -27.59
N ARG A 321 19.89 5.57 -27.01
CA ARG A 321 19.88 5.38 -25.56
C ARG A 321 21.31 5.13 -25.08
N GLY A 322 22.00 6.20 -24.71
CA GLY A 322 23.24 6.11 -23.93
C GLY A 322 24.50 6.62 -24.64
N SER A 323 24.56 7.91 -24.93
CA SER A 323 25.83 8.63 -25.09
C SER A 323 25.65 10.08 -24.65
N ARG A 324 26.12 10.41 -23.45
CA ARG A 324 26.49 11.79 -23.11
C ARG A 324 27.81 12.05 -23.85
N LEU A 325 27.73 12.42 -25.12
CA LEU A 325 28.87 13.08 -25.77
C LEU A 325 28.74 14.57 -25.50
N LEU A 326 29.81 15.13 -24.93
CA LEU A 326 29.99 16.54 -24.66
C LEU A 326 29.81 17.32 -25.97
N ALA A 327 28.81 18.19 -26.02
CA ALA A 327 28.73 19.21 -27.05
C ALA A 327 29.81 20.26 -26.74
N VAL A 328 31.00 20.10 -27.31
CA VAL A 328 31.94 21.20 -27.47
C VAL A 328 31.35 22.10 -28.55
N ALA A 329 30.90 23.27 -28.15
CA ALA A 329 30.43 24.30 -29.05
C ALA A 329 31.63 24.89 -29.82
N PHE A 330 31.79 24.52 -31.09
CA PHE A 330 32.50 25.36 -32.04
C PHE A 330 31.46 26.29 -32.67
N ARG A 331 31.43 27.55 -32.21
CA ARG A 331 30.91 28.66 -33.01
C ARG A 331 32.08 29.17 -33.84
N ARG A 332 31.93 29.19 -35.16
CA ARG A 332 32.66 30.11 -36.04
C ARG A 332 31.73 31.27 -36.36
#